data_AF-A0AAV8YB44-F1
#
_entry.id   AF-A0AAV8YB44-F1
#
_cell.length_a   1.000
_cell.length_b   1.000
_cell.length_c   1.000
_cell.angle_alpha   90.00
_cell.angle_beta   90.00
_cell.angle_gamma   90.00
#
_symmetry.space_group_name_H-M   'P 1'
#
loop_
_entity.id
_entity.type
_entity.pdbx_description
1 polymer ?
#
loop_
_entity_poly.entity_id
_entity_poly.type
_entity_poly.pdbx_seq_one_letter_code
_entity_poly.pdbx_strand_id
1 'polypeptide(L)'
;MEEDKRREIVELFKSAQITSATHQKNAQLLKKIMENLPQAEFVSQLKKILTIILTVEKGNKNVERVIDFFSLFCSILKCKQVELNESIEYVDHPLFLEIILFLLECSQLINDIVRF
;
A
#
# COMPACT_ATOMS: atom_id res chain seq x y z
N MET A 1 19.68 8.61 -5.71
CA MET A 1 19.41 7.60 -4.66
C MET A 1 17.95 7.67 -4.20
N GLU A 2 17.46 8.81 -3.68
CA GLU A 2 16.04 8.97 -3.27
C GLU A 2 15.07 8.96 -4.48
N GLU A 3 15.43 9.63 -5.58
CA GLU A 3 14.62 9.61 -6.81
C GLU A 3 14.52 8.24 -7.47
N ASP A 4 15.56 7.41 -7.33
CA ASP A 4 15.61 6.07 -7.91
C ASP A 4 14.61 5.14 -7.22
N LYS A 5 14.51 5.24 -5.89
CA LYS A 5 13.57 4.44 -5.09
C LYS A 5 12.12 4.85 -5.30
N ARG A 6 11.85 6.16 -5.43
CA ARG A 6 10.54 6.67 -5.86
C ARG A 6 10.14 6.08 -7.22
N ARG A 7 11.07 6.10 -8.18
CA ARG A 7 10.82 5.55 -9.52
C ARG A 7 10.53 4.05 -9.46
N GLU A 8 11.29 3.29 -8.67
CA GLU A 8 11.05 1.86 -8.47
C GLU A 8 9.62 1.58 -7.94
N ILE A 9 9.16 2.30 -6.91
CA ILE A 9 7.79 2.14 -6.38
C ILE A 9 6.76 2.39 -7.49
N VAL A 10 6.88 3.52 -8.19
CA VAL A 10 5.94 3.87 -9.27
C VAL A 10 5.91 2.82 -10.38
N GLU A 11 7.06 2.28 -10.78
CA GLU A 11 7.13 1.23 -11.80
C GLU A 11 6.46 -0.07 -11.36
N LEU A 12 6.54 -0.44 -10.07
CA LEU A 12 5.81 -1.60 -9.53
C LEU A 12 4.29 -1.41 -9.65
N PHE A 13 3.78 -0.22 -9.30
CA PHE A 13 2.35 0.10 -9.41
C PHE A 13 1.89 0.20 -10.87
N LYS A 14 2.71 0.74 -11.79
CA LYS A 14 2.41 0.71 -13.23
C LYS A 14 2.35 -0.72 -13.77
N SER A 15 3.31 -1.57 -13.38
CA SER A 15 3.33 -2.97 -13.79
C SER A 15 2.08 -3.71 -13.30
N ALA A 16 1.63 -3.42 -12.06
CA ALA A 16 0.43 -4.01 -11.47
C ALA A 16 -0.86 -3.68 -12.23
N GLN A 17 -0.95 -2.50 -12.88
CA GLN A 17 -2.11 -2.12 -13.71
C GLN A 17 -2.25 -3.01 -14.96
N ILE A 18 -1.13 -3.45 -15.52
CA ILE A 18 -1.08 -4.18 -16.80
C ILE A 18 -1.52 -5.63 -16.61
N THR A 19 -0.99 -6.32 -15.60
CA THR A 19 -1.22 -7.77 -15.39
C THR A 19 -1.08 -8.18 -13.93
N SER A 20 -1.87 -9.17 -13.51
CA SER A 20 -1.78 -9.79 -12.18
C SER A 20 -0.65 -10.82 -12.06
N ALA A 21 -0.08 -11.27 -13.18
CA ALA A 21 0.96 -12.31 -13.21
C ALA A 21 2.23 -11.92 -12.41
N THR A 22 2.50 -10.63 -12.25
CA THR A 22 3.67 -10.11 -11.53
C THR A 22 3.36 -9.68 -10.11
N HIS A 23 2.10 -9.68 -9.67
CA HIS A 23 1.69 -9.09 -8.39
C HIS A 23 2.45 -9.68 -7.20
N GLN A 24 2.57 -11.01 -7.13
CA GLN A 24 3.26 -11.67 -6.01
C GLN A 24 4.75 -11.31 -5.95
N LYS A 25 5.44 -11.31 -7.10
CA LYS A 25 6.85 -10.91 -7.18
C LYS A 25 7.01 -9.42 -6.83
N ASN A 26 6.14 -8.57 -7.37
CA ASN A 26 6.19 -7.13 -7.15
C ASN A 26 5.86 -6.76 -5.71
N ALA A 27 4.97 -7.50 -5.03
CA ALA A 27 4.66 -7.29 -3.62
C ALA A 27 5.89 -7.56 -2.74
N GLN A 28 6.63 -8.64 -3.04
CA GLN A 28 7.90 -8.94 -2.35
C GLN A 28 8.97 -7.86 -2.62
N LEU A 29 9.03 -7.31 -3.84
CA LEU A 29 9.93 -6.20 -4.15
C LEU A 29 9.53 -4.92 -3.40
N LEU A 30 8.24 -4.60 -3.36
CA LEU A 30 7.72 -3.44 -2.65
C LEU A 30 8.02 -3.53 -1.14
N LYS A 31 7.87 -4.72 -0.56
CA LYS A 31 8.27 -5.00 0.83
C LYS A 31 9.75 -4.75 1.06
N LYS A 32 10.63 -5.23 0.18
CA LYS A 32 12.07 -4.94 0.27
C LYS A 32 12.35 -3.44 0.18
N ILE A 33 11.65 -2.71 -0.68
CA ILE A 33 11.84 -1.25 -0.77
C ILE A 33 11.40 -0.59 0.54
N MET A 34 10.26 -0.98 1.11
CA MET A 34 9.77 -0.49 2.40
C MET A 34 10.78 -0.72 3.53
N GLU A 35 11.38 -1.92 3.59
CA GLU A 35 12.37 -2.28 4.61
C GLU A 35 13.70 -1.52 4.47
N ASN A 36 14.00 -0.98 3.29
CA ASN A 36 15.25 -0.27 2.99
C ASN A 36 15.10 1.26 2.92
N LEU A 37 13.88 1.78 3.09
CA LEU A 37 13.62 3.22 3.12
C LEU A 37 13.23 3.67 4.53
N PRO A 38 13.50 4.93 4.90
CA PRO A 38 12.86 5.54 6.05
C PRO A 38 11.33 5.41 5.93
N GLN A 39 10.68 4.93 6.99
CA GLN A 39 9.23 4.65 6.98
C GLN A 39 8.41 5.85 6.51
N ALA A 40 8.72 7.05 7.00
CA ALA A 40 8.04 8.28 6.60
C ALA A 40 8.18 8.59 5.10
N GLU A 41 9.32 8.26 4.50
CA GLU A 41 9.56 8.45 3.07
C GLU A 41 8.73 7.47 2.24
N PHE A 42 8.76 6.17 2.60
CA PHE A 42 7.96 5.15 1.94
C PHE A 42 6.46 5.48 2.01
N VAL A 43 5.97 5.84 3.19
CA VAL A 43 4.57 6.22 3.41
C VAL A 43 4.20 7.44 2.58
N SER A 44 5.05 8.47 2.53
CA SER A 44 4.81 9.67 1.71
C SER A 44 4.64 9.32 0.23
N GLN A 45 5.48 8.45 -0.32
CA GLN A 45 5.34 8.00 -1.72
C GLN A 45 4.08 7.16 -1.93
N LEU A 46 3.77 6.28 -0.97
CA LEU A 46 2.58 5.45 -1.04
C LEU A 46 1.29 6.28 -1.02
N LYS A 47 1.19 7.27 -0.12
CA LYS A 47 0.04 8.18 -0.04
C LYS A 47 -0.20 8.91 -1.37
N LYS A 48 0.86 9.41 -2.03
CA LYS A 48 0.73 10.05 -3.36
C LYS A 48 0.11 9.12 -4.41
N ILE A 49 0.51 7.85 -4.41
CA ILE A 49 -0.02 6.85 -5.33
C ILE A 49 -1.48 6.53 -5.00
N LEU A 50 -1.80 6.33 -3.71
CA LEU A 50 -3.15 6.09 -3.25
C LEU A 50 -4.10 7.25 -3.57
N THR A 51 -3.67 8.51 -3.40
CA THR A 51 -4.47 9.68 -3.78
C THR A 51 -4.84 9.63 -5.27
N ILE A 52 -3.90 9.27 -6.16
CA ILE A 52 -4.20 9.14 -7.59
C ILE A 52 -5.25 8.06 -7.79
N ILE A 53 -5.09 6.89 -7.18
CA ILE A 53 -6.01 5.75 -7.31
C ILE A 53 -7.42 6.12 -6.83
N LEU A 54 -7.54 6.77 -5.67
CA LEU A 54 -8.81 7.19 -5.07
C LEU A 54 -9.58 8.22 -5.91
N THR A 55 -8.91 8.93 -6.83
CA THR A 55 -9.56 9.93 -7.69
C THR A 55 -10.04 9.36 -9.03
N VAL A 56 -9.78 8.09 -9.31
CA VAL A 56 -10.19 7.44 -10.56
C VAL A 56 -11.62 6.91 -10.41
N GLU A 57 -12.44 7.10 -11.44
CA GLU A 57 -13.82 6.62 -11.46
C GLU A 57 -13.92 5.10 -11.26
N LYS A 58 -14.98 4.69 -10.56
CA LYS A 58 -15.32 3.30 -10.26
C LYS A 58 -15.42 2.44 -11.52
N GLY A 59 -15.01 1.17 -11.40
CA GLY A 59 -15.10 0.18 -12.49
C GLY A 59 -13.92 0.24 -13.47
N ASN A 60 -12.92 1.09 -13.18
CA ASN A 60 -11.66 1.05 -13.90
C ASN A 60 -10.87 -0.22 -13.52
N LYS A 61 -10.83 -1.21 -14.42
CA LYS A 61 -10.11 -2.48 -14.23
C LYS A 61 -8.64 -2.32 -13.86
N ASN A 62 -7.98 -1.24 -14.28
CA ASN A 62 -6.58 -1.00 -13.93
C ASN A 62 -6.45 -0.61 -12.45
N VAL A 63 -7.42 0.14 -11.91
CA VAL A 63 -7.49 0.51 -10.50
C VAL A 63 -7.81 -0.72 -9.64
N GLU A 64 -8.78 -1.53 -10.05
CA GLU A 64 -9.11 -2.78 -9.35
C GLU A 64 -7.88 -3.68 -9.22
N ARG A 65 -7.12 -3.87 -10.31
CA ARG A 65 -5.86 -4.64 -10.26
C ARG A 65 -4.81 -4.04 -9.33
N VAL A 66 -4.75 -2.71 -9.23
CA VAL A 66 -3.82 -2.05 -8.31
C VAL A 66 -4.27 -2.24 -6.86
N ILE A 67 -5.57 -2.21 -6.59
CA ILE A 67 -6.13 -2.52 -5.27
C ILE A 67 -5.84 -3.98 -4.91
N ASP A 68 -5.99 -4.92 -5.84
CA ASP A 68 -5.64 -6.34 -5.63
C ASP A 68 -4.14 -6.50 -5.33
N PHE A 69 -3.28 -5.84 -6.12
CA PHE A 69 -1.84 -5.82 -5.88
C PHE A 69 -1.50 -5.27 -4.50
N PHE A 70 -2.13 -4.17 -4.10
CA PHE A 70 -1.89 -3.55 -2.80
C PHE A 70 -2.39 -4.42 -1.65
N SER A 71 -3.55 -5.08 -1.82
CA SER A 71 -4.09 -6.04 -0.86
C SER A 71 -3.14 -7.23 -0.68
N LEU A 72 -2.54 -7.72 -1.77
CA LEU A 72 -1.52 -8.77 -1.72
C LEU A 72 -0.24 -8.29 -1.03
N PHE A 73 0.17 -7.05 -1.26
CA PHE A 73 1.29 -6.46 -0.51
C PHE A 73 0.99 -6.40 0.99
N CYS A 74 -0.20 -5.94 1.38
CA CYS A 74 -0.60 -5.91 2.79
C CYS A 74 -0.60 -7.32 3.41
N SER A 75 -1.11 -8.34 2.72
CA SER A 75 -1.19 -9.70 3.28
C SER A 75 0.17 -10.36 3.53
N ILE A 76 1.24 -9.90 2.88
CA ILE A 76 2.61 -10.41 3.12
C ILE A 76 3.37 -9.61 4.19
N LEU A 77 2.80 -8.52 4.70
CA LEU A 77 3.31 -7.83 5.88
C LEU A 77 2.93 -8.68 7.09
N LYS A 78 3.95 -9.16 7.81
CA LYS A 78 3.72 -10.04 8.95
C LYS A 78 3.23 -9.21 10.14
N CYS A 79 2.16 -9.63 10.78
CA CYS A 79 1.86 -9.20 12.14
C CYS A 79 2.93 -9.76 13.07
N LYS A 80 3.43 -8.93 14.00
CA LYS A 80 4.40 -9.35 14.99
C LYS A 80 3.65 -10.12 16.07
N GLN A 81 4.00 -11.39 16.25
CA GLN A 81 3.54 -12.15 17.41
C GLN A 81 4.28 -11.63 18.65
N VAL A 82 3.54 -11.30 19.68
CA VAL A 82 4.07 -10.88 20.98
C VAL A 82 3.62 -11.90 22.00
N GLU A 83 4.58 -12.57 22.63
CA GLU A 83 4.32 -13.41 23.80
C GLU A 83 4.21 -12.49 25.01
N LEU A 84 3.00 -12.38 25.55
CA LEU A 84 2.76 -11.86 26.88
C LEU A 84 2.56 -13.06 27.79
N ASN A 85 3.00 -12.96 29.04
CA ASN A 85 3.15 -14.04 30.02
C ASN A 85 2.14 -15.21 29.92
N GLU A 86 0.87 -14.95 29.62
CA GLU A 86 -0.21 -15.96 29.50
C GLU A 86 -1.02 -15.87 28.19
N SER A 87 -0.64 -15.02 27.23
CA SER A 87 -1.37 -14.84 25.96
C SER A 87 -0.44 -14.57 24.77
N ILE A 88 -0.86 -15.08 23.61
CA ILE A 88 -0.26 -14.71 22.33
C ILE A 88 -1.07 -13.56 21.76
N GLU A 89 -0.46 -12.39 21.64
CA GLU A 89 -1.04 -11.24 20.95
C GLU A 89 -0.42 -11.04 19.57
N TYR A 90 -1.20 -10.48 18.66
CA TYR A 90 -0.75 -10.11 17.32
C TYR A 90 -0.76 -8.59 17.20
N VAL A 91 0.41 -8.01 16.96
CA VAL A 91 0.54 -6.59 16.67
C VAL A 91 0.60 -6.41 15.17
N ASP A 92 -0.38 -5.69 14.65
CA ASP A 92 -0.45 -5.31 13.25
C ASP A 92 0.78 -4.52 12.80
N HIS A 93 1.10 -4.62 11.52
CA HIS A 93 2.20 -3.85 10.96
C HIS A 93 1.90 -2.35 11.08
N PRO A 94 2.81 -1.49 11.59
CA PRO A 94 2.54 -0.06 11.81
C PRO A 94 2.02 0.68 10.57
N LEU A 95 2.46 0.24 9.39
CA LEU A 95 1.99 0.74 8.10
C LEU A 95 0.45 0.69 7.96
N PHE A 96 -0.22 -0.34 8.50
CA PHE A 96 -1.68 -0.47 8.38
C PHE A 96 -2.40 0.67 9.06
N LEU A 97 -2.00 1.03 10.29
CA LEU A 97 -2.60 2.15 11.00
C LEU A 97 -2.41 3.45 10.22
N GLU A 98 -1.22 3.71 9.68
CA GLU A 98 -0.95 4.91 8.90
C GLU A 98 -1.77 5.00 7.60
N ILE A 99 -1.95 3.87 6.90
CA ILE A 99 -2.79 3.83 5.70
C ILE A 99 -4.25 4.03 6.07
N ILE A 100 -4.76 3.34 7.10
CA ILE A 100 -6.17 3.44 7.51
C ILE A 100 -6.49 4.88 7.93
N LEU A 101 -5.64 5.52 8.74
CA LEU A 101 -5.83 6.91 9.12
C LEU A 101 -5.88 7.84 7.90
N PHE A 102 -4.97 7.65 6.95
CA PHE A 102 -4.97 8.40 5.71
C PHE A 102 -6.25 8.18 4.87
N LEU A 103 -6.71 6.94 4.73
CA LEU A 103 -7.94 6.64 4.00
C LEU A 103 -9.17 7.24 4.70
N LEU A 104 -9.20 7.21 6.04
CA LEU A 104 -10.24 7.87 6.84
C LEU A 104 -10.23 9.38 6.64
N GLU A 105 -9.07 10.03 6.63
CA GLU A 105 -8.95 11.45 6.29
C GLU A 105 -9.49 11.74 4.88
N CYS A 106 -9.14 10.91 3.89
CA CYS A 106 -9.66 11.03 2.53
C CYS A 106 -11.18 10.84 2.44
N SER A 107 -11.77 9.96 3.24
CA SER A 107 -13.22 9.71 3.25
C SER A 107 -14.06 10.92 3.69
N GLN A 108 -13.45 11.92 4.34
CA GLN A 108 -14.10 13.17 4.72
C GLN A 108 -14.11 14.20 3.59
N LEU A 109 -13.42 13.94 2.46
CA LEU A 109 -13.40 14.83 1.32
C LEU A 109 -14.77 14.83 0.61
N ILE A 110 -15.16 16.00 0.07
CA ILE A 110 -16.47 16.18 -0.59
C ILE A 110 -16.60 15.34 -1.87
N ASN A 111 -15.49 14.84 -2.43
CA ASN A 111 -15.48 14.09 -3.68
C ASN A 111 -16.03 12.67 -3.50
N ASP A 112 -17.22 12.41 -4.02
CA ASP A 112 -17.91 11.11 -4.00
C ASP A 112 -17.05 9.95 -4.52
N ILE A 113 -16.20 10.20 -5.51
CA ILE A 113 -15.30 9.17 -6.08
C ILE A 113 -14.27 8.73 -5.05
N VAL A 114 -13.77 9.67 -4.24
CA VAL A 114 -12.79 9.38 -3.19
C VAL A 114 -13.42 8.71 -1.98
N ARG A 115 -14.70 8.98 -1.72
CA ARG A 115 -15.46 8.40 -0.60
C ARG A 115 -15.92 6.97 -0.85
N PHE A 116 -16.11 6.60 -2.12
CA PHE A 116 -16.53 5.27 -2.54
C PHE A 116 -15.38 4.25 -2.41
#